data_AF-Q04SC3-F1
#
_entry.id   AF-Q04SC3-F1
#
_cell.length_a   1.000
_cell.length_b   1.000
_cell.length_c   1.000
_cell.angle_alpha   90.00
_cell.angle_beta   90.00
_cell.angle_gamma   90.00
#
_symmetry.space_group_name_H-M   'P 1'
#
loop_
_entity.id
_entity.type
_entity.pdbx_description
1 polymer ?
#
loop_
_entity_poly.entity_id
_entity_poly.type
_entity_poly.pdbx_seq_one_letter_code
_entity_poly.pdbx_strand_id
1 'polypeptide(L)'
;MFSNRLLRFGFSFFFSVGCSYVKNELPTFSPNVECSQKDLPLFIQPALDIENGNRLEIIYCSRRETPSGKRIELNLVFQDEQHPSPWKDTMYRIYRSFKYGRYKDIETIRLQFSKTGELSTIHLKNVYSGKQKFAENYHFDSVLKSEQLMKENQKYILFINTWNHMLSEKDSNPGLSKKKLDSVELRTGSREELDLFYSEK
;
A
#
# COMPACT_ATOMS: atom_id res chain seq x y z
N MET A 1 -69.89 -18.43 5.73
CA MET A 1 -69.17 -18.35 7.03
C MET A 1 -68.02 -17.38 6.87
N PHE A 2 -68.10 -16.24 7.55
CA PHE A 2 -67.02 -15.28 7.71
C PHE A 2 -65.99 -15.81 8.72
N SER A 3 -64.70 -15.69 8.41
CA SER A 3 -63.61 -15.59 9.40
C SER A 3 -62.38 -15.02 8.67
N ASN A 4 -62.15 -13.71 8.68
CA ASN A 4 -61.56 -12.85 9.71
C ASN A 4 -60.01 -12.90 9.77
N ARG A 5 -59.42 -11.75 9.37
CA ARG A 5 -58.17 -11.11 9.83
C ARG A 5 -56.88 -11.92 9.86
N LEU A 6 -55.89 -11.41 9.12
CA LEU A 6 -54.60 -11.00 9.69
C LEU A 6 -53.96 -9.94 8.78
N LEU A 7 -54.09 -8.67 9.20
CA LEU A 7 -53.26 -7.57 8.72
C LEU A 7 -51.81 -7.88 9.14
N ARG A 8 -50.92 -8.14 8.19
CA ARG A 8 -49.48 -8.07 8.43
C ARG A 8 -48.98 -6.71 7.95
N PHE A 9 -48.89 -5.77 8.89
CA PHE A 9 -48.02 -4.60 8.74
C PHE A 9 -46.57 -5.11 8.69
N GLY A 10 -46.08 -5.38 7.50
CA GLY A 10 -44.65 -5.52 7.25
C GLY A 10 -44.03 -4.14 7.33
N PHE A 11 -43.41 -3.84 8.47
CA PHE A 11 -42.53 -2.68 8.62
C PHE A 11 -41.33 -2.92 7.69
N SER A 12 -41.39 -2.44 6.46
CA SER A 12 -40.21 -2.34 5.59
C SER A 12 -39.31 -1.27 6.20
N PHE A 13 -38.42 -1.69 7.10
CA PHE A 13 -37.20 -0.96 7.38
C PHE A 13 -36.39 -0.95 6.07
N PHE A 14 -36.65 0.06 5.24
CA PHE A 14 -35.67 0.49 4.25
C PHE A 14 -34.45 0.99 5.03
N PHE A 15 -33.53 0.07 5.32
CA PHE A 15 -32.14 0.45 5.52
C PHE A 15 -31.65 0.96 4.17
N SER A 16 -31.90 2.25 3.92
CA SER A 16 -31.15 3.03 2.94
C SER A 16 -29.73 3.16 3.49
N VAL A 17 -28.97 2.06 3.47
CA VAL A 17 -27.52 2.12 3.64
C VAL A 17 -27.07 2.83 2.38
N GLY A 18 -26.81 4.14 2.51
CA GLY A 18 -26.21 4.92 1.44
C GLY A 18 -24.98 4.15 0.97
N CYS A 19 -25.04 3.63 -0.25
CA CYS A 19 -23.91 2.98 -0.87
C CYS A 19 -22.84 4.06 -1.02
N SER A 20 -21.93 4.15 -0.06
CA SER A 20 -20.69 4.88 -0.21
C SER A 20 -19.99 4.21 -1.38
N TYR A 21 -19.92 4.89 -2.53
CA TYR A 21 -19.20 4.37 -3.68
C TYR A 21 -17.74 4.21 -3.28
N VAL A 22 -17.27 2.98 -3.15
CA VAL A 22 -15.87 2.71 -2.83
C VAL A 22 -15.04 3.13 -4.04
N LYS A 23 -14.19 4.13 -3.85
CA LYS A 23 -13.32 4.63 -4.92
C LYS A 23 -12.23 3.59 -5.17
N ASN A 24 -12.28 2.96 -6.34
CA ASN A 24 -11.23 2.06 -6.82
C ASN A 24 -10.29 2.75 -7.83
N GLU A 25 -10.54 4.02 -8.13
CA GLU A 25 -9.75 4.79 -9.06
C GLU A 25 -8.38 5.17 -8.47
N LEU A 26 -7.41 5.34 -9.36
CA LEU A 26 -6.08 5.87 -9.04
C LEU A 26 -6.02 7.32 -9.52
N PRO A 27 -5.98 8.32 -8.60
CA PRO A 27 -6.03 9.73 -8.98
C PRO A 27 -4.79 10.17 -9.75
N THR A 28 -4.89 11.28 -10.48
CA THR A 28 -3.75 12.00 -11.04
C THR A 28 -3.80 13.43 -10.52
N PHE A 29 -2.93 13.76 -9.57
CA PHE A 29 -2.91 15.09 -8.94
C PHE A 29 -2.12 16.11 -9.75
N SER A 30 -1.10 15.66 -10.47
CA SER A 30 -0.29 16.49 -11.35
C SER A 30 0.15 15.70 -12.59
N PRO A 31 0.15 16.32 -13.79
CA PRO A 31 0.68 15.70 -15.00
C PRO A 31 2.21 15.62 -15.00
N ASN A 32 2.88 16.42 -14.17
CA ASN A 32 4.34 16.47 -14.09
C ASN A 32 4.85 15.59 -12.94
N VAL A 33 5.64 14.56 -13.28
CA VAL A 33 6.23 13.64 -12.30
C VAL A 33 7.42 14.32 -11.62
N GLU A 34 7.37 14.47 -10.30
CA GLU A 34 8.41 15.16 -9.52
C GLU A 34 9.66 14.32 -9.24
N CYS A 35 9.54 12.99 -9.36
CA CYS A 35 10.60 12.04 -9.04
C CYS A 35 11.02 11.23 -10.26
N SER A 36 12.24 10.67 -10.21
CA SER A 36 12.75 9.81 -11.27
C SER A 36 12.58 8.34 -10.92
N GLN A 37 12.26 7.51 -11.93
CA GLN A 37 12.32 6.05 -11.84
C GLN A 37 13.70 5.51 -11.39
N LYS A 38 14.77 6.30 -11.57
CA LYS A 38 16.12 5.96 -11.12
C LYS A 38 16.32 6.13 -9.61
N ASP A 39 15.53 6.99 -8.97
CA ASP A 39 15.59 7.24 -7.53
C ASP A 39 14.83 6.17 -6.72
N LEU A 40 13.99 5.37 -7.39
CA LEU A 40 13.15 4.36 -6.73
C LEU A 40 13.94 3.09 -6.43
N PRO A 41 13.70 2.47 -5.25
CA PRO A 41 14.10 1.10 -4.99
C PRO A 41 13.50 0.13 -6.01
N LEU A 42 14.18 -0.98 -6.22
CA LEU A 42 13.58 -2.15 -6.84
C LEU A 42 12.81 -2.92 -5.77
N PHE A 43 11.49 -2.97 -5.92
CA PHE A 43 10.62 -3.76 -5.05
C PHE A 43 10.57 -5.21 -5.52
N ILE A 44 10.67 -6.15 -4.58
CA ILE A 44 10.54 -7.58 -4.83
C ILE A 44 9.43 -8.13 -3.96
N GLN A 45 8.45 -8.78 -4.58
CA GLN A 45 7.24 -9.29 -3.91
C GLN A 45 7.06 -10.79 -4.20
N PRO A 46 6.58 -11.61 -3.24
CA PRO A 46 6.18 -12.99 -3.49
C PRO A 46 5.16 -13.09 -4.62
N ALA A 47 5.38 -14.03 -5.55
CA ALA A 47 4.51 -14.21 -6.71
C ALA A 47 3.07 -14.58 -6.29
N LEU A 48 2.94 -15.43 -5.27
CA LEU A 48 1.65 -15.82 -4.69
C LEU A 48 0.85 -14.62 -4.18
N ASP A 49 1.51 -13.63 -3.59
CA ASP A 49 0.85 -12.44 -3.04
C ASP A 49 0.24 -11.57 -4.15
N ILE A 50 1.00 -11.42 -5.26
CA ILE A 50 0.52 -10.78 -6.47
C ILE A 50 -0.66 -11.53 -7.07
N GLU A 51 -0.58 -12.86 -7.15
CA GLU A 51 -1.63 -13.73 -7.69
C GLU A 51 -2.91 -13.68 -6.83
N ASN A 52 -2.76 -13.51 -5.52
CA ASN A 52 -3.86 -13.31 -4.60
C ASN A 52 -4.46 -11.89 -4.65
N GLY A 53 -3.93 -10.98 -5.48
CA GLY A 53 -4.50 -9.64 -5.64
C GLY A 53 -3.99 -8.58 -4.66
N ASN A 54 -2.80 -8.79 -4.09
CA ASN A 54 -2.10 -7.79 -3.25
C ASN A 54 -0.97 -7.10 -4.02
N ARG A 55 -1.06 -7.04 -5.35
CA ARG A 55 0.00 -6.47 -6.18
C ARG A 55 0.21 -4.99 -5.83
N LEU A 56 1.48 -4.56 -5.75
CA LEU A 56 1.83 -3.14 -5.83
C LEU A 56 1.45 -2.58 -7.21
N GLU A 57 0.44 -1.73 -7.24
CA GLU A 57 -0.21 -1.27 -8.47
C GLU A 57 0.45 0.01 -9.00
N ILE A 58 0.73 0.96 -8.11
CA ILE A 58 1.29 2.27 -8.47
C ILE A 58 2.07 2.86 -7.29
N ILE A 59 3.01 3.75 -7.61
CA ILE A 59 3.75 4.55 -6.64
C ILE A 59 3.42 6.01 -6.86
N TYR A 60 2.94 6.69 -5.81
CA TYR A 60 2.89 8.14 -5.78
C TYR A 60 4.13 8.66 -5.06
N CYS A 61 4.70 9.73 -5.57
CA CYS A 61 5.86 10.35 -4.96
C CYS A 61 5.63 11.84 -4.72
N SER A 62 6.23 12.35 -3.64
CA SER A 62 6.38 13.78 -3.42
C SER A 62 7.83 14.09 -3.04
N ARG A 63 8.41 15.11 -3.68
CA ARG A 63 9.82 15.48 -3.45
C ARG A 63 9.89 16.78 -2.66
N ARG A 64 10.78 16.81 -1.66
CA ARG A 64 11.12 18.03 -0.91
C ARG A 64 12.63 18.21 -0.85
N GLU A 65 13.09 19.39 -1.23
CA GLU A 65 14.49 19.78 -1.03
C GLU A 65 14.75 20.08 0.46
N THR A 66 15.96 19.76 0.91
CA THR A 66 16.39 19.96 2.30
C THR A 66 17.80 20.52 2.35
N PRO A 67 18.24 21.14 3.46
CA PRO A 67 19.61 21.61 3.58
C PRO A 67 20.68 20.51 3.45
N SER A 68 20.31 19.23 3.59
CA SER A 68 21.22 18.07 3.51
C SER A 68 21.11 17.27 2.19
N GLY A 69 20.28 17.70 1.24
CA GLY A 69 20.01 17.00 -0.02
C GLY A 69 18.51 17.00 -0.32
N LYS A 70 17.97 15.91 -0.88
CA LYS A 70 16.52 15.77 -1.14
C LYS A 70 15.90 14.69 -0.27
N ARG A 71 14.62 14.85 0.05
CA ARG A 71 13.76 13.80 0.62
C ARG A 71 12.66 13.47 -0.37
N ILE A 72 12.40 12.18 -0.54
CA ILE A 72 11.31 11.69 -1.38
C ILE A 72 10.40 10.86 -0.48
N GLU A 73 9.13 11.22 -0.41
CA GLU A 73 8.10 10.36 0.15
C GLU A 73 7.54 9.49 -0.98
N LEU A 74 7.47 8.19 -0.75
CA LEU A 74 6.87 7.23 -1.66
C LEU A 74 5.65 6.61 -0.97
N ASN A 75 4.50 6.72 -1.62
CA ASN A 75 3.25 6.12 -1.24
C ASN A 75 2.98 4.96 -2.19
N LEU A 76 3.21 3.75 -1.70
CA LEU A 76 3.04 2.48 -2.39
C LEU A 76 1.57 2.08 -2.30
N VAL A 77 0.86 2.04 -3.42
CA VAL A 77 -0.57 1.69 -3.46
C VAL A 77 -0.71 0.25 -3.92
N PHE A 78 -1.24 -0.58 -3.05
CA PHE A 78 -1.51 -1.99 -3.28
C PHE A 78 -2.99 -2.21 -3.65
N GLN A 79 -3.24 -3.19 -4.52
CA GLN A 79 -4.59 -3.51 -5.00
C GLN A 79 -5.58 -3.79 -3.86
N ASP A 80 -5.14 -4.52 -2.84
CA ASP A 80 -5.87 -4.86 -1.63
C ASP A 80 -4.87 -5.34 -0.55
N GLU A 81 -5.35 -5.76 0.61
CA GLU A 81 -4.56 -6.41 1.67
C GLU A 81 -5.29 -7.71 2.07
N GLN A 82 -5.24 -8.69 1.18
CA GLN A 82 -5.98 -9.93 1.33
C GLN A 82 -5.32 -10.84 2.35
N HIS A 83 -6.03 -11.06 3.44
CA HIS A 83 -5.60 -12.01 4.46
C HIS A 83 -5.55 -13.42 3.86
N PRO A 84 -4.55 -14.26 4.19
CA PRO A 84 -4.49 -15.67 3.77
C PRO A 84 -5.71 -16.54 4.15
N SER A 85 -6.69 -15.99 4.87
CA SER A 85 -7.91 -16.65 5.30
C SER A 85 -9.11 -15.90 4.69
N PRO A 86 -9.81 -16.48 3.71
CA PRO A 86 -10.85 -15.79 2.92
C PRO A 86 -12.01 -15.19 3.73
N TRP A 87 -12.36 -15.82 4.84
CA TRP A 87 -13.44 -15.36 5.74
C TRP A 87 -13.06 -14.07 6.48
N LYS A 88 -11.82 -13.97 6.97
CA LYS A 88 -11.34 -12.78 7.70
C LYS A 88 -11.16 -11.60 6.76
N ASP A 89 -10.70 -11.87 5.54
CA ASP A 89 -10.54 -10.89 4.48
C ASP A 89 -11.86 -10.17 4.14
N THR A 90 -12.95 -10.92 3.95
CA THR A 90 -14.25 -10.35 3.58
C THR A 90 -14.77 -9.33 4.60
N MET A 91 -14.67 -9.61 5.91
CA MET A 91 -15.11 -8.67 6.95
C MET A 91 -14.19 -7.45 7.08
N TYR A 92 -12.89 -7.64 6.87
CA TYR A 92 -11.91 -6.57 6.93
C TYR A 92 -12.04 -5.59 5.75
N ARG A 93 -12.32 -6.10 4.54
CA ARG A 93 -12.62 -5.29 3.35
C ARG A 93 -13.86 -4.42 3.54
N ILE A 94 -14.92 -4.97 4.14
CA ILE A 94 -16.13 -4.20 4.48
C ILE A 94 -15.82 -3.10 5.50
N TYR A 95 -15.03 -3.39 6.53
CA TYR A 95 -14.61 -2.35 7.49
C TYR A 95 -13.81 -1.23 6.82
N ARG A 96 -12.84 -1.57 5.97
CA ARG A 96 -11.99 -0.59 5.27
C ARG A 96 -12.78 0.26 4.28
N SER A 97 -13.73 -0.33 3.55
CA SER A 97 -14.60 0.46 2.67
C SER A 97 -15.44 1.48 3.43
N PHE A 98 -15.98 1.11 4.60
CA PHE A 98 -16.74 2.06 5.42
C PHE A 98 -15.86 3.13 6.08
N LYS A 99 -14.65 2.79 6.53
CA LYS A 99 -13.78 3.72 7.26
C LYS A 99 -12.96 4.63 6.37
N TYR A 100 -12.43 4.10 5.27
CA TYR A 100 -11.44 4.78 4.42
C TYR A 100 -11.95 5.06 3.00
N GLY A 101 -13.14 4.59 2.63
CA GLY A 101 -13.69 4.80 1.28
C GLY A 101 -12.95 4.04 0.17
N ARG A 102 -11.99 3.16 0.52
CA ARG A 102 -11.15 2.37 -0.41
C ARG A 102 -10.96 0.92 0.05
N TYR A 103 -10.70 0.03 -0.91
CA TYR A 103 -10.19 -1.33 -0.66
C TYR A 103 -8.67 -1.41 -0.78
N LYS A 104 -8.07 -0.57 -1.62
CA LYS A 104 -6.63 -0.48 -1.83
C LYS A 104 -5.93 -0.23 -0.50
N ASP A 105 -4.73 -0.78 -0.33
CA ASP A 105 -3.87 -0.43 0.80
C ASP A 105 -2.79 0.57 0.37
N ILE A 106 -2.35 1.43 1.29
CA ILE A 106 -1.35 2.46 0.99
C ILE A 106 -0.29 2.43 2.09
N GLU A 107 0.94 2.14 1.71
CA GLU A 107 2.09 2.17 2.60
C GLU A 107 3.08 3.26 2.22
N THR A 108 3.60 3.96 3.22
CA THR A 108 4.44 5.14 3.01
C THR A 108 5.86 4.87 3.48
N ILE A 109 6.84 5.01 2.58
CA ILE A 109 8.27 5.00 2.91
C ILE A 109 8.91 6.34 2.58
N ARG A 110 9.99 6.70 3.26
CA ARG A 110 10.72 7.95 2.98
C ARG A 110 12.17 7.68 2.65
N LEU A 111 12.58 8.16 1.49
CA LEU A 111 13.97 8.13 1.04
C LEU A 111 14.64 9.45 1.37
N GLN A 112 15.85 9.37 1.92
CA GLN A 112 16.69 10.53 2.15
C GLN A 112 17.97 10.42 1.33
N PHE A 113 18.23 11.43 0.52
CA PHE A 113 19.41 11.54 -0.31
C PHE A 113 20.35 12.60 0.24
N SER A 114 21.65 12.40 0.05
CA SER A 114 22.69 13.39 0.34
C SER A 114 22.69 14.53 -0.68
N LYS A 115 23.49 15.56 -0.42
CA LYS A 115 23.76 16.63 -1.40
C LYS A 115 24.42 16.15 -2.69
N THR A 116 25.12 15.01 -2.66
CA THR A 116 25.74 14.40 -3.83
C THR A 116 24.74 13.61 -4.68
N GLY A 117 23.48 13.52 -4.25
CA GLY A 117 22.43 12.79 -4.96
C GLY A 117 22.39 11.29 -4.66
N GLU A 118 23.20 10.81 -3.73
CA GLU A 118 23.23 9.41 -3.33
C GLU A 118 22.19 9.13 -2.24
N LEU A 119 21.51 7.98 -2.31
CA LEU A 119 20.62 7.55 -1.24
C LEU A 119 21.43 7.31 0.03
N SER A 120 21.06 8.00 1.11
CA SER A 120 21.69 7.86 2.43
C SER A 120 20.90 6.91 3.32
N THR A 121 19.59 7.11 3.44
CA THR A 121 18.72 6.28 4.30
C THR A 121 17.33 6.07 3.73
N ILE A 122 16.69 4.97 4.14
CA ILE A 122 15.28 4.66 3.92
C ILE A 122 14.62 4.55 5.29
N HIS A 123 13.58 5.34 5.52
CA HIS A 123 12.76 5.30 6.72
C HIS A 123 11.53 4.43 6.46
N LEU A 124 11.45 3.32 7.19
CA LEU A 124 10.36 2.37 7.18
C LEU A 124 9.59 2.50 8.48
N LYS A 125 8.72 3.52 8.58
CA LYS A 125 7.90 3.76 9.76
C LYS A 125 6.58 3.01 9.63
N ASN A 126 6.27 2.15 10.60
CA ASN A 126 5.09 1.29 10.66
C ASN A 126 4.97 0.32 9.49
N VAL A 127 6.06 0.08 8.76
CA VAL A 127 6.07 -0.75 7.55
C VAL A 127 7.28 -1.68 7.48
N TYR A 128 8.06 -1.79 8.56
CA TYR A 128 9.21 -2.68 8.60
C TYR A 128 8.79 -4.09 9.02
N SER A 129 9.22 -5.10 8.25
CA SER A 129 8.92 -6.52 8.50
C SER A 129 9.90 -7.18 9.48
N GLY A 130 11.13 -6.67 9.60
CA GLY A 130 12.18 -7.37 10.33
C GLY A 130 12.45 -8.76 9.74
N LYS A 131 12.17 -9.81 10.52
CA LYS A 131 12.36 -11.22 10.14
C LYS A 131 11.05 -11.95 9.85
N GLN A 132 9.95 -11.22 9.76
CA GLN A 132 8.62 -11.81 9.56
C GLN A 132 8.53 -12.56 8.25
N LYS A 133 7.93 -13.75 8.32
CA LYS A 133 7.55 -14.54 7.17
C LYS A 133 6.19 -14.11 6.65
N PHE A 134 5.86 -14.58 5.45
CA PHE A 134 4.71 -14.14 4.67
C PHE A 134 3.39 -14.05 5.44
N ALA A 135 3.09 -15.01 6.31
CA ALA A 135 1.82 -15.10 7.02
C ALA A 135 1.70 -14.19 8.27
N GLU A 136 2.78 -13.58 8.72
CA GLU A 136 2.81 -12.70 9.90
C GLU A 136 2.38 -11.26 9.54
N ASN A 137 1.95 -10.47 10.52
CA ASN A 137 1.32 -9.15 10.29
C ASN A 137 1.65 -8.08 11.34
N TYR A 138 2.82 -8.15 11.96
CA TYR A 138 3.32 -7.14 12.88
C TYR A 138 3.91 -5.95 12.14
N HIS A 139 3.70 -4.75 12.66
CA HIS A 139 4.27 -3.52 12.14
C HIS A 139 5.43 -3.07 13.03
N PHE A 140 6.60 -2.88 12.42
CA PHE A 140 7.78 -2.34 13.11
C PHE A 140 8.27 -1.04 12.44
N ASP A 141 9.19 -0.37 13.14
CA ASP A 141 9.92 0.79 12.65
C ASP A 141 11.38 0.42 12.37
N SER A 142 11.95 0.97 11.29
CA SER A 142 13.39 0.91 11.04
C SER A 142 13.88 2.07 10.18
N VAL A 143 15.17 2.39 10.33
CA VAL A 143 15.89 3.30 9.44
C VAL A 143 17.05 2.53 8.85
N LEU A 144 16.96 2.23 7.56
CA LEU A 144 17.96 1.47 6.83
C LEU A 144 18.96 2.44 6.20
N LYS A 145 20.24 2.23 6.45
CA LYS A 145 21.32 2.94 5.76
C LYS A 145 21.64 2.29 4.41
N SER A 146 22.22 3.08 3.51
CA SER A 146 22.59 2.62 2.17
C SER A 146 23.48 1.37 2.17
N GLU A 147 24.35 1.23 3.18
CA GLU A 147 25.30 0.13 3.31
C GLU A 147 24.64 -1.19 3.73
N GLN A 148 23.42 -1.14 4.27
CA GLN A 148 22.65 -2.33 4.68
C GLN A 148 21.85 -2.91 3.51
N LEU A 149 21.69 -2.16 2.42
CA LEU A 149 20.82 -2.51 1.30
C LEU A 149 21.61 -3.17 0.18
N MET A 150 21.03 -4.25 -0.36
CA MET A 150 21.54 -4.85 -1.59
C MET A 150 21.23 -3.95 -2.78
N LYS A 151 22.07 -4.02 -3.83
CA LYS A 151 21.86 -3.34 -5.10
C LYS A 151 21.76 -4.33 -6.24
N GLU A 152 20.86 -4.05 -7.18
CA GLU A 152 20.82 -4.70 -8.48
C GLU A 152 20.58 -3.64 -9.55
N ASN A 153 21.37 -3.63 -10.63
CA ASN A 153 21.27 -2.65 -11.71
C ASN A 153 21.18 -1.20 -11.20
N GLN A 154 22.04 -0.86 -10.22
CA GLN A 154 22.11 0.45 -9.54
C GLN A 154 20.89 0.84 -8.69
N LYS A 155 19.85 0.00 -8.60
CA LYS A 155 18.70 0.20 -7.70
C LYS A 155 18.91 -0.53 -6.38
N TYR A 156 18.57 0.12 -5.28
CA TYR A 156 18.52 -0.53 -3.97
C TYR A 156 17.31 -1.46 -3.89
N ILE A 157 17.48 -2.64 -3.31
CA ILE A 157 16.43 -3.65 -3.23
C ILE A 157 15.66 -3.50 -1.92
N LEU A 158 14.33 -3.52 -2.00
CA LEU A 158 13.45 -3.72 -0.86
C LEU A 158 12.53 -4.91 -1.12
N PHE A 159 12.48 -5.83 -0.15
CA PHE A 159 11.59 -6.98 -0.19
C PHE A 159 10.29 -6.64 0.51
N ILE A 160 9.17 -6.93 -0.13
CA ILE A 160 7.83 -6.93 0.45
C ILE A 160 7.61 -8.35 0.98
N ASN A 161 7.71 -8.53 2.29
CA ASN A 161 7.85 -9.86 2.90
C ASN A 161 6.53 -10.49 3.34
N THR A 162 5.49 -9.70 3.59
CA THR A 162 4.23 -10.18 4.18
C THR A 162 3.02 -9.80 3.32
N TRP A 163 1.90 -10.50 3.50
CA TRP A 163 0.64 -10.21 2.81
C TRP A 163 0.06 -8.84 3.19
N ASN A 164 0.44 -8.30 4.36
CA ASN A 164 0.13 -6.94 4.78
C ASN A 164 1.23 -5.93 4.41
N HIS A 165 1.99 -6.21 3.35
CA HIS A 165 2.94 -5.28 2.70
C HIS A 165 4.12 -4.80 3.54
N MET A 166 4.54 -5.53 4.58
CA MET A 166 5.70 -5.12 5.39
C MET A 166 7.01 -5.34 4.63
N LEU A 167 7.90 -4.34 4.66
CA LEU A 167 9.13 -4.27 3.87
C LEU A 167 10.39 -4.54 4.69
N SER A 168 11.46 -5.05 4.09
CA SER A 168 12.81 -4.99 4.67
C SER A 168 13.92 -5.09 3.61
N GLU A 169 15.16 -4.94 4.06
CA GLU A 169 16.36 -5.11 3.25
C GLU A 169 16.70 -6.58 2.95
N LYS A 170 15.99 -7.55 3.55
CA LYS A 170 16.27 -8.98 3.40
C LYS A 170 15.04 -9.77 3.01
N ASP A 171 15.28 -10.79 2.21
CA ASP A 171 14.30 -11.83 1.90
C ASP A 171 14.07 -12.72 3.13
N SER A 172 12.91 -12.60 3.76
CA SER A 172 12.50 -13.48 4.86
C SER A 172 11.78 -14.76 4.37
N ASN A 173 11.57 -14.89 3.06
CA ASN A 173 10.80 -15.97 2.43
C ASN A 173 11.57 -16.63 1.28
N PRO A 174 12.77 -17.20 1.50
CA PRO A 174 13.61 -17.76 0.44
C PRO A 174 12.95 -18.90 -0.34
N GLY A 175 12.02 -19.63 0.29
CA GLY A 175 11.27 -20.72 -0.35
C GLY A 175 10.11 -20.28 -1.23
N LEU A 176 9.74 -18.99 -1.24
CA LEU A 176 8.68 -18.48 -2.11
C LEU A 176 9.25 -17.95 -3.43
N SER A 177 8.55 -18.26 -4.52
CA SER A 177 8.78 -17.61 -5.82
C SER A 177 8.50 -16.11 -5.73
N LYS A 178 9.26 -15.30 -6.46
CA LYS A 178 9.23 -13.83 -6.36
C LYS A 178 9.18 -13.17 -7.72
N LYS A 179 8.61 -11.98 -7.76
CA LYS A 179 8.62 -11.08 -8.90
C LYS A 179 9.35 -9.80 -8.54
N LYS A 180 10.22 -9.36 -9.43
CA LYS A 180 10.82 -8.03 -9.43
C LYS A 180 9.81 -7.08 -10.06
N LEU A 181 9.60 -5.94 -9.42
CA LEU A 181 8.65 -4.92 -9.87
C LEU A 181 9.43 -3.75 -10.45
N ASP A 182 9.93 -3.92 -11.66
CA ASP A 182 10.85 -3.00 -12.34
C ASP A 182 10.16 -1.86 -13.10
N SER A 183 8.89 -2.03 -13.47
CA SER A 183 8.10 -1.09 -14.27
C SER A 183 6.82 -0.61 -13.57
N VAL A 184 6.85 -0.41 -12.25
CA VAL A 184 5.68 0.13 -11.53
C VAL A 184 5.45 1.58 -11.97
N GLU A 185 4.19 1.91 -12.27
CA GLU A 185 3.80 3.26 -12.65
C GLU A 185 4.15 4.25 -11.52
N LEU A 186 4.63 5.43 -11.90
CA LEU A 186 5.04 6.48 -10.97
C LEU A 186 4.26 7.76 -11.27
N ARG A 187 3.58 8.31 -10.26
CA ARG A 187 2.85 9.58 -10.33
C ARG A 187 3.30 10.53 -9.21
N THR A 188 2.98 11.80 -9.35
CA THR A 188 3.14 12.77 -8.27
C THR A 188 1.94 12.71 -7.33
N GLY A 189 2.19 12.68 -6.02
CA GLY A 189 1.18 12.74 -4.98
C GLY A 189 1.75 12.48 -3.58
N SER A 190 1.26 13.24 -2.61
CA SER A 190 1.52 13.07 -1.18
C SER A 190 0.53 12.10 -0.53
N ARG A 191 0.86 11.65 0.69
CA ARG A 191 -0.06 10.81 1.47
C ARG A 191 -1.36 11.55 1.76
N GLU A 192 -1.27 12.83 2.09
CA GLU A 192 -2.41 13.67 2.42
C GLU A 192 -3.38 13.80 1.25
N GLU A 193 -2.88 14.00 0.02
CA GLU A 193 -3.72 14.07 -1.19
C GLU A 193 -4.45 12.75 -1.47
N LEU A 194 -3.77 11.61 -1.29
CA LEU A 194 -4.40 10.29 -1.44
C LEU A 194 -5.50 10.06 -0.41
N ASP A 195 -5.22 10.34 0.86
CA ASP A 195 -6.21 10.16 1.93
C ASP A 195 -7.41 11.10 1.73
N LEU A 196 -7.18 12.35 1.30
CA LEU A 196 -8.26 13.28 0.93
C LEU A 196 -9.11 12.73 -0.22
N PHE A 197 -8.49 12.31 -1.33
CA PHE A 197 -9.18 11.75 -2.48
C PHE A 197 -10.10 10.58 -2.12
N TYR A 198 -9.63 9.65 -1.28
CA TYR A 198 -10.42 8.49 -0.85
C TYR A 198 -11.46 8.81 0.23
N SER A 199 -11.26 9.89 1.00
CA SER A 199 -12.19 10.32 2.05
C SER A 199 -13.38 11.14 1.53
N GLU A 200 -13.23 11.84 0.39
CA GLU A 200 -14.32 12.58 -0.25
C GLU A 200 -15.41 11.59 -0.74
N LYS A 201 -16.64 11.76 -0.26
CA LYS A 201 -17.80 10.92 -0.61
C LYS A 201 -18.55 11.47 -1.82
#